data_AF-A0A6A4G220-F1
#
_entry.id   AF-A0A6A4G220-F1
#
_cell.length_a   1.000
_cell.length_b   1.000
_cell.length_c   1.000
_cell.angle_alpha   90.00
_cell.angle_beta   90.00
_cell.angle_gamma   90.00
#
_symmetry.space_group_name_H-M   'P 1'
#
loop_
_entity.id
_entity.type
_entity.pdbx_description
1 polymer ?
#
loop_
_entity_poly.entity_id
_entity_poly.type
_entity_poly.pdbx_seq_one_letter_code
_entity_poly.pdbx_strand_id
1 'polypeptide(L)'
;MDASDEGLCAIYPARREYLQVRFDEEDLLSIQAQKEGQPSHFDINTRELMSAFYAALAWGPNWAELDDVHDVHVLLRIDNTSAVAWDNKRASRNSFAQLLLQILVLHEARFHFYVSAAHIPGLENVMADAGSRIWRS
;
A
#
# COMPACT_ATOMS: atom_id res chain seq x y z
N MET A 1 -6.44 2.13 3.54
CA MET A 1 -5.82 1.62 2.28
C MET A 1 -6.29 0.22 2.12
N ASP A 2 -6.49 -0.25 0.88
CA ASP A 2 -7.00 -1.60 0.64
C ASP A 2 -6.59 -2.14 -0.73
N ALA A 3 -6.59 -3.46 -0.87
CA ALA A 3 -6.46 -4.15 -2.14
C ALA A 3 -7.50 -5.26 -2.29
N SER A 4 -7.99 -5.41 -3.51
CA SER A 4 -8.92 -6.46 -3.93
C SER A 4 -8.31 -7.27 -5.06
N ASP A 5 -9.04 -8.23 -5.64
CA ASP A 5 -8.52 -8.99 -6.78
C ASP A 5 -8.55 -8.20 -8.09
N GLU A 6 -9.19 -7.03 -8.09
CA GLU A 6 -9.35 -6.17 -9.25
C GLU A 6 -8.32 -5.02 -9.29
N GLY A 7 -7.82 -4.62 -8.13
CA GLY A 7 -6.90 -3.50 -8.00
C GLY A 7 -6.66 -3.10 -6.55
N LEU A 8 -6.12 -1.90 -6.37
CA LEU A 8 -5.84 -1.34 -5.05
C LEU A 8 -6.25 0.11 -4.94
N CYS A 9 -6.37 0.58 -3.69
CA CYS A 9 -6.75 1.95 -3.39
C CYS A 9 -6.08 2.49 -2.13
N ALA A 10 -5.60 3.74 -2.25
CA ALA A 10 -5.20 4.56 -1.13
C ALA A 10 -5.99 5.87 -1.13
N ILE A 11 -6.31 6.37 0.05
CA ILE A 11 -7.08 7.61 0.22
C ILE A 11 -6.24 8.56 1.07
N TYR A 12 -6.19 9.82 0.66
CA TYR A 12 -5.61 10.90 1.43
C TYR A 12 -6.68 11.94 1.77
N PRO A 13 -7.43 11.73 2.88
CA PRO A 13 -8.60 12.56 3.20
C PRO A 13 -8.29 14.05 3.37
N ALA A 14 -7.14 14.38 3.98
CA ALA A 14 -6.76 15.77 4.25
C ALA A 14 -6.59 16.60 2.97
N ARG A 15 -6.16 15.97 1.86
CA ARG A 15 -6.01 16.61 0.55
C ARG A 15 -7.19 16.36 -0.39
N ARG A 16 -8.18 15.55 0.01
CA ARG A 16 -9.29 15.06 -0.83
C ARG A 16 -8.79 14.37 -2.10
N GLU A 17 -7.68 13.66 -1.97
CA GLU A 17 -7.06 12.90 -3.05
C GLU A 17 -7.26 11.41 -2.81
N TYR A 18 -7.28 10.64 -3.89
CA TYR A 18 -7.25 9.19 -3.84
C TYR A 18 -6.38 8.67 -4.98
N LEU A 19 -5.79 7.51 -4.75
CA LEU A 19 -5.04 6.74 -5.73
C LEU A 19 -5.73 5.41 -5.93
N GLN A 20 -5.88 5.02 -7.19
CA GLN A 20 -6.44 3.75 -7.62
C GLN A 20 -5.52 3.16 -8.68
N VAL A 21 -5.20 1.87 -8.55
CA VAL A 21 -4.42 1.13 -9.55
C VAL A 21 -5.20 -0.12 -9.91
N ARG A 22 -5.51 -0.27 -11.20
CA ARG A 22 -6.11 -1.49 -11.73
C ARG A 22 -5.01 -2.50 -12.00
N PHE A 23 -5.24 -3.74 -11.60
CA PHE A 23 -4.34 -4.82 -11.95
C PHE A 23 -4.46 -5.19 -13.43
N ASP A 24 -3.30 -5.43 -14.05
CA ASP A 24 -3.22 -5.81 -15.45
C ASP A 24 -3.43 -7.33 -15.63
N GLU A 25 -3.28 -7.81 -16.86
CA GLU A 25 -3.50 -9.22 -17.17
C GLU A 25 -2.51 -10.15 -16.46
N GLU A 26 -1.25 -9.72 -16.27
CA GLU A 26 -0.22 -10.54 -15.60
C GLU A 26 -0.50 -10.64 -14.09
N ASP A 27 -0.88 -9.52 -13.47
CA ASP A 27 -1.32 -9.47 -12.08
C ASP A 27 -2.54 -10.38 -11.84
N LEU A 28 -3.55 -10.28 -12.71
CA LEU A 28 -4.78 -11.08 -12.62
C LEU A 28 -4.51 -12.58 -12.78
N LEU A 29 -3.63 -12.96 -13.71
CA LEU A 29 -3.19 -14.35 -13.87
C LEU A 29 -2.45 -14.85 -12.62
N SER A 30 -1.61 -14.02 -12.01
CA SER A 30 -0.88 -14.34 -10.79
C SER A 30 -1.83 -14.53 -9.59
N ILE A 31 -2.87 -13.70 -9.48
CA ILE A 31 -3.93 -13.84 -8.47
C ILE A 31 -4.71 -15.15 -8.69
N GLN A 32 -5.05 -15.47 -9.93
CA GLN A 32 -5.78 -16.69 -10.25
C GLN A 32 -4.96 -17.95 -9.93
N ALA A 33 -3.68 -17.98 -10.32
CA ALA A 33 -2.78 -19.08 -10.01
C ALA A 33 -2.62 -19.27 -8.49
N GLN A 34 -2.54 -18.17 -7.72
CA GLN A 34 -2.49 -18.22 -6.26
C GLN A 34 -3.76 -18.85 -5.68
N LYS A 35 -4.95 -18.49 -6.19
CA LYS A 35 -6.23 -19.09 -5.75
C LYS A 35 -6.31 -20.59 -6.03
N GLU A 36 -5.61 -21.05 -7.06
CA GLU A 36 -5.44 -22.48 -7.40
C GLU A 36 -4.36 -23.18 -6.55
N GLY A 37 -3.76 -22.47 -5.58
CA GLY A 37 -2.79 -23.00 -4.64
C GLY A 37 -1.34 -22.95 -5.12
N GLN A 38 -1.05 -22.28 -6.24
CA GLN A 38 0.32 -22.08 -6.69
C GLN A 38 1.04 -21.07 -5.78
N PRO A 39 2.35 -21.24 -5.53
CA PRO A 39 3.14 -20.22 -4.87
C PRO A 39 3.11 -18.92 -5.68
N SER A 40 2.79 -17.81 -5.02
CA SER A 40 2.78 -16.49 -5.65
C SER A 40 3.40 -15.47 -4.71
N HIS A 41 4.21 -14.58 -5.27
CA HIS A 41 4.71 -13.42 -4.55
C HIS A 41 3.70 -12.27 -4.54
N PHE A 42 2.60 -12.39 -5.29
CA PHE A 42 1.57 -11.39 -5.48
C PHE A 42 0.31 -11.67 -4.64
N ASP A 43 0.52 -12.15 -3.40
CA ASP A 43 -0.57 -12.45 -2.47
C ASP A 43 -1.28 -11.17 -1.96
N ILE A 44 -2.40 -11.37 -1.26
CA ILE A 44 -3.20 -10.26 -0.73
C ILE A 44 -2.41 -9.34 0.22
N ASN A 45 -1.50 -9.89 1.04
CA ASN A 45 -0.70 -9.07 1.96
C ASN A 45 0.28 -8.18 1.18
N THR A 46 0.89 -8.73 0.12
CA THR A 46 1.74 -7.96 -0.80
C THR A 46 0.94 -6.86 -1.49
N ARG A 47 -0.25 -7.18 -2.03
CA ARG A 47 -1.09 -6.20 -2.73
C ARG A 47 -1.57 -5.06 -1.81
N GLU A 48 -1.87 -5.35 -0.56
CA GLU A 48 -2.19 -4.32 0.41
C GLU A 48 -0.98 -3.45 0.77
N LEU A 49 0.20 -4.05 0.93
CA LEU A 49 1.45 -3.30 1.08
C LEU A 49 1.75 -2.41 -0.14
N MET A 50 1.43 -2.86 -1.36
CA MET A 50 1.57 -2.05 -2.58
C MET A 50 0.74 -0.77 -2.50
N SER A 51 -0.43 -0.80 -1.85
CA SER A 51 -1.26 0.41 -1.66
C SER A 51 -0.52 1.47 -0.84
N ALA A 52 0.16 1.04 0.22
CA ALA A 52 1.02 1.90 1.03
C ALA A 52 2.21 2.42 0.23
N PHE A 53 2.88 1.54 -0.49
CA PHE A 53 4.03 1.87 -1.32
C PHE A 53 3.69 2.91 -2.40
N TYR A 54 2.63 2.69 -3.19
CA TYR A 54 2.26 3.61 -4.26
C TYR A 54 1.78 4.96 -3.74
N ALA A 55 1.08 4.99 -2.59
CA ALA A 55 0.73 6.23 -1.93
C ALA A 55 1.98 7.03 -1.52
N ALA A 56 2.99 6.35 -0.95
CA ALA A 56 4.25 6.98 -0.59
C ALA A 56 5.02 7.47 -1.83
N LEU A 57 5.00 6.75 -2.95
CA LEU A 57 5.61 7.21 -4.20
C LEU A 57 4.89 8.43 -4.78
N ALA A 58 3.55 8.43 -4.78
CA ALA A 58 2.75 9.48 -5.40
C ALA A 58 2.73 10.77 -4.57
N TRP A 59 2.65 10.63 -3.24
CA TRP A 59 2.45 11.76 -2.34
C TRP A 59 3.68 12.13 -1.51
N GLY A 60 4.63 11.20 -1.34
CA GLY A 60 5.86 11.39 -0.55
C GLY A 60 6.63 12.66 -0.86
N PRO A 61 6.92 12.97 -2.14
CA PRO A 61 7.60 14.20 -2.52
C PRO A 61 6.91 15.48 -2.04
N ASN A 62 5.58 15.44 -1.86
CA ASN A 62 4.76 16.60 -1.50
C ASN A 62 4.44 16.66 0.01
N TRP A 63 4.92 15.70 0.81
CA TRP A 63 4.67 15.71 2.26
C TRP A 63 5.58 16.70 2.99
N ALA A 64 6.88 16.68 2.67
CA ALA A 64 7.88 17.55 3.30
C ALA A 64 7.86 19.00 2.81
N GLU A 65 7.20 19.31 1.68
CA GLU A 65 7.04 20.69 1.18
C GLU A 65 6.25 21.60 2.14
N LEU A 66 5.64 21.04 3.19
CA LEU A 66 4.86 21.77 4.18
C LEU A 66 5.68 22.31 5.35
N ASP A 67 6.90 21.80 5.60
CA ASP A 67 7.72 22.22 6.75
C ASP A 67 9.23 21.97 6.49
N ASP A 68 10.01 23.03 6.31
CA ASP A 68 11.39 23.00 5.78
C ASP A 68 12.45 22.48 6.78
N VAL A 69 12.05 22.03 7.97
CA VAL A 69 12.95 21.81 9.12
C VAL A 69 12.88 20.40 9.71
N HIS A 70 11.82 19.61 9.45
CA HIS A 70 11.62 18.32 10.13
C HIS A 70 11.11 17.23 9.19
N ASP A 71 11.52 15.99 9.47
CA ASP A 71 10.98 14.82 8.78
C ASP A 71 9.47 14.69 9.06
N VAL A 72 8.67 14.52 8.01
CA VAL A 72 7.22 14.39 8.12
C VAL A 72 6.84 12.97 8.51
N HIS A 73 6.06 12.83 9.58
CA HIS A 73 5.47 11.55 9.94
C HIS A 73 4.16 11.30 9.18
N VAL A 74 4.07 10.16 8.51
CA VAL A 74 2.83 9.72 7.86
C VAL A 74 2.31 8.43 8.48
N LEU A 75 1.08 8.48 8.97
CA LEU A 75 0.40 7.32 9.53
C LEU A 75 -0.46 6.63 8.47
N LEU A 76 -0.08 5.42 8.08
CA LEU A 76 -0.81 4.56 7.18
C LEU A 76 -1.90 3.80 7.96
N ARG A 77 -3.13 3.81 7.46
CA ARG A 77 -4.27 3.09 8.04
C ARG A 77 -4.63 1.93 7.13
N ILE A 78 -4.42 0.72 7.62
CA ILE A 78 -4.48 -0.54 6.85
C ILE A 78 -5.26 -1.56 7.68
N ASP A 79 -6.14 -2.35 7.07
CA ASP A 79 -6.90 -3.41 7.76
C ASP A 79 -6.21 -4.79 7.73
N ASN A 80 -5.20 -4.98 6.88
CA ASN A 80 -4.35 -6.16 6.95
C ASN A 80 -3.20 -6.02 7.96
N THR A 81 -3.26 -6.88 8.97
CA THR A 81 -2.28 -6.93 10.05
C THR A 81 -0.89 -7.37 9.59
N SER A 82 -0.78 -8.18 8.53
CA SER A 82 0.51 -8.57 7.95
C SER A 82 1.18 -7.38 7.28
N ALA A 83 0.44 -6.62 6.47
CA ALA A 83 0.94 -5.40 5.84
C ALA A 83 1.37 -4.36 6.90
N VAL A 84 0.57 -4.18 7.96
CA VAL A 84 0.95 -3.33 9.11
C VAL A 84 2.25 -3.78 9.77
N ALA A 85 2.41 -5.09 9.99
CA ALA A 85 3.61 -5.63 10.63
C ALA A 85 4.84 -5.51 9.73
N TRP A 86 4.70 -5.74 8.43
CA TRP A 86 5.79 -5.64 7.45
C TRP A 86 6.25 -4.20 7.26
N ASP A 87 5.31 -3.26 7.15
CA ASP A 87 5.62 -1.83 7.09
C ASP A 87 6.46 -1.47 8.32
N ASN A 88 5.91 -1.58 9.53
CA ASN A 88 6.60 -1.14 10.75
C ASN A 88 7.96 -1.83 11.00
N LYS A 89 8.13 -3.09 10.57
CA LYS A 89 9.40 -3.81 10.71
C LYS A 89 10.37 -3.60 9.55
N ARG A 90 9.91 -3.01 8.45
CA ARG A 90 10.62 -2.93 7.16
C ARG A 90 11.15 -4.28 6.68
N ALA A 91 10.41 -5.36 6.94
CA ALA A 91 10.82 -6.73 6.65
C ALA A 91 9.66 -7.66 6.27
N SER A 92 9.87 -8.45 5.22
CA SER A 92 8.99 -9.55 4.78
C SER A 92 9.83 -10.73 4.27
N ARG A 93 9.26 -11.94 4.34
CA ARG A 93 9.85 -13.14 3.71
C ARG A 93 9.51 -13.24 2.22
N ASN A 94 8.52 -12.47 1.77
CA ASN A 94 8.19 -12.35 0.37
C ASN A 94 9.20 -11.40 -0.29
N SER A 95 9.97 -11.89 -1.26
CA SER A 95 11.05 -11.14 -1.92
C SER A 95 10.55 -9.89 -2.63
N PHE A 96 9.37 -9.95 -3.25
CA PHE A 96 8.78 -8.79 -3.91
C PHE A 96 8.33 -7.75 -2.88
N ALA A 97 7.64 -8.14 -1.82
CA ALA A 97 7.29 -7.24 -0.73
C ALA A 97 8.55 -6.62 -0.07
N GLN A 98 9.62 -7.39 0.10
CA GLN A 98 10.88 -6.89 0.66
C GLN A 98 11.52 -5.83 -0.25
N LEU A 99 11.48 -6.01 -1.58
CA LEU A 99 11.94 -5.02 -2.53
C LEU A 99 11.14 -3.70 -2.40
N LEU A 100 9.81 -3.79 -2.31
CA LEU A 100 8.95 -2.60 -2.12
C LEU A 100 9.31 -1.85 -0.83
N LEU A 101 9.52 -2.56 0.28
CA LEU A 101 9.93 -1.97 1.57
C LEU A 101 11.31 -1.30 1.48
N GLN A 102 12.26 -1.90 0.75
CA GLN A 102 13.57 -1.30 0.55
C GLN A 102 13.48 0.00 -0.26
N ILE A 103 12.70 0.00 -1.33
CA ILE A 103 12.48 1.21 -2.13
C ILE A 103 11.75 2.27 -1.30
N LEU A 104 10.79 1.88 -0.46
CA LEU A 104 10.09 2.79 0.45
C LEU A 104 11.07 3.49 1.40
N VAL A 105 11.98 2.75 2.04
CA VAL A 105 13.00 3.33 2.93
C VAL A 105 13.93 4.30 2.20
N LEU A 106 14.28 4.02 0.94
CA LEU A 106 15.06 4.96 0.12
C LEU A 106 14.24 6.22 -0.20
N HIS A 107 12.94 6.08 -0.41
CA HIS A 107 12.03 7.20 -0.66
C HIS A 107 11.85 8.09 0.58
N GLU A 108 11.67 7.47 1.75
CA GLU A 108 11.64 8.13 3.06
C GLU A 108 12.87 9.02 3.26
N ALA A 109 14.07 8.44 3.06
CA ALA A 109 15.33 9.17 3.20
C ALA A 109 15.51 10.28 2.16
N ARG A 110 15.03 10.08 0.92
CA ARG A 110 15.16 11.05 -0.17
C ARG A 110 14.24 12.27 0.01
N PHE A 111 13.03 12.05 0.52
CA PHE A 111 11.98 13.07 0.58
C PHE A 111 11.65 13.50 2.01
N HIS A 112 12.51 13.17 2.99
CA HIS A 112 12.39 13.63 4.37
C HIS A 112 11.02 13.34 4.99
N PHE A 113 10.56 12.10 4.83
CA PHE A 113 9.39 11.60 5.53
C PHE A 113 9.67 10.23 6.11
N TYR A 114 8.86 9.80 7.06
CA TYR A 114 8.82 8.42 7.51
C TYR A 114 7.38 7.97 7.70
N VAL A 115 7.10 6.72 7.34
CA VAL A 115 5.79 6.11 7.50
C VAL A 115 5.77 5.18 8.70
N SER A 116 4.60 5.07 9.33
CA SER A 116 4.28 3.95 10.20
C SER A 116 2.89 3.46 9.88
N ALA A 117 2.59 2.20 10.16
CA ALA A 117 1.28 1.64 9.93
C ALA A 117 0.52 1.37 11.23
N ALA A 118 -0.78 1.67 11.22
CA ALA A 118 -1.72 1.31 12.28
C ALA A 118 -2.90 0.53 11.69
N HIS A 119 -3.25 -0.56 12.37
CA HIS A 119 -4.40 -1.37 12.00
C HIS A 119 -5.71 -0.60 12.19
N ILE A 120 -6.64 -0.76 11.26
CA ILE A 120 -8.05 -0.38 11.38
C ILE A 120 -8.95 -1.59 11.06
N PRO A 121 -10.14 -1.72 11.68
CA PRO A 121 -11.07 -2.76 11.28
C PRO A 121 -11.54 -2.58 9.83
N GLY A 122 -11.70 -3.67 9.07
CA GLY A 122 -12.21 -3.61 7.69
C GLY A 122 -13.59 -2.93 7.57
N LEU A 123 -14.44 -3.02 8.61
CA LEU A 123 -15.72 -2.31 8.68
C LEU A 123 -15.56 -0.77 8.63
N GLU A 124 -14.39 -0.26 9.02
CA GLU A 124 -14.05 1.17 8.97
C GLU A 124 -13.30 1.55 7.67
N ASN A 125 -12.79 0.57 6.90
CA ASN A 125 -12.01 0.77 5.68
C ASN A 125 -12.87 0.82 4.40
N VAL A 126 -14.16 1.09 4.54
CA VAL A 126 -15.20 0.97 3.47
C VAL A 126 -14.83 1.72 2.18
N MET A 127 -14.30 2.94 2.30
CA MET A 127 -14.01 3.75 1.11
C MET A 127 -12.84 3.18 0.31
N ALA A 128 -11.80 2.68 0.99
CA ALA A 128 -10.66 2.09 0.30
C ALA A 128 -11.05 0.74 -0.32
N ASP A 129 -11.86 -0.06 0.39
CA ASP A 129 -12.40 -1.32 -0.14
C ASP A 129 -13.30 -1.13 -1.36
N ALA A 130 -14.21 -0.15 -1.32
CA ALA A 130 -15.01 0.20 -2.49
C ALA A 130 -14.11 0.68 -3.65
N GLY A 131 -13.06 1.46 -3.33
CA GLY A 131 -12.12 1.99 -4.31
C GLY A 131 -11.25 0.92 -4.96
N SER A 132 -10.84 -0.11 -4.22
CA SER A 132 -10.02 -1.21 -4.72
C SER A 132 -10.83 -2.11 -5.67
N ARG A 133 -12.16 -2.17 -5.52
CA ARG A 133 -13.08 -3.04 -6.28
C ARG A 133 -13.79 -2.37 -7.45
N ILE A 134 -13.42 -1.15 -7.83
CA ILE A 134 -14.20 -0.33 -8.79
C ILE A 134 -14.34 -0.97 -10.18
N TRP A 135 -13.44 -1.87 -10.57
CA TRP A 135 -13.47 -2.57 -11.86
C TRP A 135 -14.21 -3.92 -11.81
N ARG A 136 -14.87 -4.22 -10.70
CA ARG A 136 -15.71 -5.40 -10.56
C ARG A 136 -16.98 -5.20 -11.40
N SER A 137 -16.96 -5.72 -12.63
CA SER A 137 -18.11 -5.77 -13.55
C SER A 137 -19.15 -6.79 -13.10
#